data_AF-A0A9P8CCN5-F1
#
_entry.id   AF-A0A9P8CCN5-F1
#
_cell.length_a   1.000
_cell.length_b   1.000
_cell.length_c   1.000
_cell.angle_alpha   90.00
_cell.angle_beta   90.00
_cell.angle_gamma   90.00
#
_symmetry.space_group_name_H-M   'P 1'
#
loop_
_entity.id
_entity.type
_entity.pdbx_description
1 polymer ?
#
loop_
_entity_poly.entity_id
_entity_poly.type
_entity_poly.pdbx_seq_one_letter_code
_entity_poly.pdbx_strand_id
1 'polypeptide(L)'
;MNSQYIANFLGFGQYLHELDVLKRPWQWHVTKTVIYCTIHIQRGVIKAAGTGSASTELHKRMAQLLYVKFREECFELCSLLINSTYSSIQVVNCTKHKQHECIASGLNPYCSRIGIELFECIRKHTNAVEQRHFKSTSLGRRLSLLKAVK
;
A
#
# COMPACT_ATOMS: atom_id res chain seq x y z
N MET A 1 -3.33 14.71 -10.63
CA MET A 1 -3.22 13.30 -10.21
C MET A 1 -1.89 12.77 -10.68
N ASN A 2 -0.96 12.40 -9.80
CA ASN A 2 0.36 11.89 -10.22
C ASN A 2 0.23 10.46 -10.77
N SER A 3 0.18 10.39 -12.10
CA SER A 3 0.06 9.21 -12.97
C SER A 3 1.09 8.10 -12.71
N GLN A 4 2.23 8.42 -12.12
CA GLN A 4 3.37 7.49 -11.97
C GLN A 4 3.09 6.25 -11.09
N TYR A 5 2.17 6.31 -10.12
CA TYR A 5 1.98 5.22 -9.14
C TYR A 5 0.93 4.18 -9.56
N ILE A 6 -0.05 4.56 -10.38
CA ILE A 6 -0.96 3.60 -11.02
C ILE A 6 -0.19 2.76 -12.05
N ALA A 7 0.85 3.33 -12.67
CA ALA A 7 1.63 2.67 -13.71
C ALA A 7 2.29 1.35 -13.26
N ASN A 8 2.76 1.25 -12.01
CA ASN A 8 3.41 0.03 -11.51
C ASN A 8 2.41 -1.12 -11.27
N PHE A 9 1.18 -0.81 -10.83
CA PHE A 9 0.13 -1.83 -10.63
C PHE A 9 -0.57 -2.20 -11.93
N LEU A 10 -0.60 -1.28 -12.89
CA LEU A 10 -1.19 -1.54 -14.19
C LEU A 10 -0.47 -2.70 -14.87
N GLY A 11 0.87 -2.67 -14.98
CA GLY A 11 1.63 -3.75 -15.61
C GLY A 11 1.47 -5.10 -14.89
N PHE A 12 1.59 -5.13 -13.56
CA PHE A 12 1.41 -6.36 -12.78
C PHE A 12 -0.02 -6.91 -12.89
N GLY A 13 -1.03 -6.05 -12.77
CA GLY A 13 -2.43 -6.45 -12.87
C GLY A 13 -2.80 -6.88 -14.29
N GLN A 14 -2.25 -6.25 -15.33
CA GLN A 14 -2.43 -6.64 -16.73
C GLN A 14 -1.83 -8.02 -16.99
N TYR A 15 -0.62 -8.28 -16.48
CA TYR A 15 -0.02 -9.61 -16.56
C TYR A 15 -0.91 -10.68 -15.92
N LEU A 16 -1.46 -10.42 -14.73
CA LEU A 16 -2.39 -11.36 -14.08
C LEU A 16 -3.72 -11.50 -14.84
N HIS A 17 -4.22 -10.43 -15.44
CA HIS A 17 -5.41 -10.45 -16.29
C HIS A 17 -5.21 -11.35 -17.52
N GLU A 18 -4.01 -11.30 -18.14
CA GLU A 18 -3.68 -12.14 -19.28
C GLU A 18 -3.70 -13.63 -18.91
N LEU A 19 -3.26 -13.98 -17.71
CA LEU A 19 -3.27 -15.36 -17.19
C LEU A 19 -4.65 -15.83 -16.71
N ASP A 20 -5.57 -14.93 -16.34
CA ASP A 20 -6.92 -15.30 -15.90
C ASP A 20 -7.78 -15.77 -17.07
N VAL A 21 -8.20 -17.04 -17.04
CA VAL A 21 -9.13 -17.62 -18.02
C VAL A 21 -10.43 -16.83 -18.09
N LEU A 22 -10.88 -16.26 -16.96
CA LEU A 22 -12.10 -15.49 -16.87
C LEU A 22 -11.89 -13.99 -17.15
N LYS A 23 -10.66 -13.59 -17.51
CA LYS A 23 -10.29 -12.24 -17.95
C LYS A 23 -10.81 -11.12 -17.03
N ARG A 24 -10.71 -11.32 -15.71
CA ARG A 24 -11.17 -10.30 -14.76
C ARG A 24 -10.32 -9.03 -14.87
N PRO A 25 -10.88 -7.84 -14.60
CA PRO A 25 -10.13 -6.59 -14.72
C PRO A 25 -8.86 -6.56 -13.87
N TRP A 26 -7.82 -5.87 -14.31
CA TRP A 26 -6.53 -5.81 -13.62
C TRP A 26 -6.66 -5.35 -12.15
N GLN A 27 -7.59 -4.44 -11.85
CA GLN A 27 -7.87 -3.97 -10.47
C GLN A 27 -8.38 -5.12 -9.59
N TRP A 28 -9.17 -6.05 -10.15
CA TRP A 28 -9.63 -7.23 -9.42
C TRP A 28 -8.45 -8.08 -8.95
N HIS A 29 -7.43 -8.23 -9.80
CA HIS A 29 -6.22 -8.98 -9.44
C HIS A 29 -5.40 -8.27 -8.38
N VAL A 30 -5.16 -6.96 -8.54
CA VAL A 30 -4.40 -6.16 -7.57
C VAL A 30 -5.05 -6.21 -6.19
N THR A 31 -6.37 -6.04 -6.12
CA THR A 31 -7.14 -6.08 -4.85
C THR A 31 -7.16 -7.46 -4.18
N LYS A 32 -6.76 -8.53 -4.89
CA LYS A 32 -6.69 -9.91 -4.39
C LYS A 32 -5.28 -10.45 -4.15
N THR A 33 -4.23 -9.70 -4.46
CA THR A 33 -2.86 -10.23 -4.46
C THR A 33 -1.85 -9.35 -3.74
N VAL A 34 -2.11 -8.05 -3.64
CA VAL A 34 -1.14 -7.10 -3.08
C VAL A 34 -1.37 -6.91 -1.58
N ILE A 35 -0.29 -7.04 -0.80
CA ILE A 35 -0.23 -6.68 0.62
C ILE A 35 1.01 -5.80 0.81
N TYR A 36 0.82 -4.61 1.40
CA TYR A 36 1.94 -3.72 1.69
C TYR A 36 2.57 -4.02 3.05
N CYS A 37 3.89 -3.85 3.08
CA CYS A 37 4.66 -3.81 4.31
C CYS A 37 4.25 -2.60 5.17
N THR A 38 3.96 -2.88 6.44
CA THR A 38 3.55 -1.86 7.42
C THR A 38 4.66 -0.84 7.68
N ILE A 39 5.93 -1.25 7.68
CA ILE A 39 7.08 -0.36 7.92
C ILE A 39 7.22 0.67 6.80
N HIS A 40 7.08 0.26 5.53
CA HIS A 40 7.14 1.19 4.40
C HIS A 40 5.97 2.19 4.41
N ILE A 41 4.79 1.73 4.82
CA ILE A 41 3.64 2.59 5.01
C ILE A 41 3.90 3.62 6.12
N GLN A 42 4.37 3.18 7.29
CA GLN A 42 4.66 4.04 8.42
C GLN A 42 5.76 5.07 8.08
N ARG A 43 6.83 4.66 7.40
CA ARG A 43 7.86 5.59 6.89
C ARG A 43 7.27 6.65 5.95
N GLY A 44 6.35 6.25 5.06
CA GLY A 44 5.64 7.18 4.18
C GLY A 44 4.74 8.16 4.95
N VAL A 45 4.09 7.70 6.02
CA VAL A 45 3.29 8.56 6.91
C VAL A 45 4.18 9.56 7.66
N ILE A 46 5.29 9.12 8.26
CA ILE A 46 6.24 9.99 8.95
C ILE A 46 6.79 11.05 7.99
N LYS A 47 7.16 10.65 6.77
CA LYS A 47 7.64 11.59 5.75
C LYS A 47 6.60 12.65 5.37
N ALA A 48 5.31 12.31 5.39
CA ALA A 48 4.23 13.23 5.04
C ALA A 48 3.82 14.14 6.21
N ALA A 49 3.71 13.58 7.42
CA ALA A 49 3.26 14.31 8.61
C ALA A 49 4.38 15.15 9.26
N GLY A 50 5.65 14.75 9.10
CA GLY A 50 6.79 15.32 9.81
C GLY A 50 7.05 14.64 11.15
N THR A 51 7.93 15.24 11.98
CA THR A 51 8.38 14.67 13.27
C THR A 51 8.19 15.60 14.48
N GLY A 52 7.52 16.75 14.34
CA GLY A 52 7.17 17.66 15.44
C GLY A 52 5.97 17.22 16.30
N SER A 53 5.67 17.91 17.41
CA SER A 53 4.58 17.53 18.33
C SER A 53 3.18 17.46 17.68
N ALA A 54 2.83 18.46 16.85
CA ALA A 54 1.59 18.45 16.06
C ALA A 54 1.57 17.32 15.00
N SER A 55 2.74 16.92 14.51
CA SER A 55 2.85 15.79 13.57
C SER A 55 2.61 14.44 14.23
N THR A 56 2.80 14.32 15.55
CA THR A 56 2.54 13.08 16.29
C THR A 56 1.07 12.69 16.23
N GLU A 57 0.15 13.67 16.31
CA GLU A 57 -1.28 13.41 16.22
C GLU A 57 -1.70 13.06 14.78
N LEU A 58 -1.21 13.81 13.79
CA LEU A 58 -1.45 13.48 12.38
C LEU A 58 -0.88 12.09 12.01
N HIS A 59 0.30 11.76 12.51
CA HIS A 59 0.91 10.45 12.34
C HIS A 59 0.02 9.35 12.91
N LYS A 60 -0.50 9.50 14.15
CA LYS A 60 -1.43 8.54 14.76
C LYS A 60 -2.67 8.35 13.91
N ARG A 61 -3.31 9.45 13.47
CA ARG A 61 -4.51 9.38 12.63
C ARG A 61 -4.25 8.73 11.27
N MET A 62 -3.16 9.07 10.60
CA MET A 62 -2.80 8.42 9.34
C MET A 62 -2.43 6.94 9.53
N ALA A 63 -1.82 6.57 10.66
CA ALA A 63 -1.49 5.19 10.98
C ALA A 63 -2.74 4.33 11.23
N GLN A 64 -3.86 4.93 11.67
CA GLN A 64 -5.14 4.22 11.84
C GLN A 64 -5.68 3.62 10.55
N LEU A 65 -5.27 4.12 9.37
CA LEU A 65 -5.65 3.53 8.07
C LEU A 65 -5.28 2.03 7.98
N LEU A 66 -4.27 1.57 8.73
CA LEU A 66 -3.85 0.17 8.79
C LEU A 66 -4.83 -0.75 9.57
N TYR A 67 -5.58 -0.18 10.50
CA TYR A 67 -6.24 -0.92 11.58
C TYR A 67 -7.74 -0.64 11.71
N VAL A 68 -8.22 0.45 11.10
CA VAL A 68 -9.64 0.80 11.08
C VAL A 68 -10.46 -0.37 10.54
N LYS A 69 -11.61 -0.62 11.15
CA LYS A 69 -12.47 -1.75 10.81
C LYS A 69 -13.40 -1.31 9.68
N PHE A 70 -13.73 -2.23 8.79
CA PHE A 70 -14.59 -1.94 7.64
C PHE A 70 -13.97 -0.99 6.61
N ARG A 71 -14.52 -1.06 5.39
CA ARG A 71 -14.03 -0.28 4.26
C ARG A 71 -14.49 1.16 4.39
N GLU A 72 -15.72 1.38 4.81
CA GLU A 72 -16.38 2.67 4.87
C GLU A 72 -15.64 3.61 5.83
N GLU A 73 -15.32 3.13 7.03
CA GLU A 73 -14.55 3.90 8.03
C GLU A 73 -13.15 4.28 7.51
N CYS A 74 -12.52 3.43 6.70
CA CYS A 74 -11.21 3.73 6.10
C CYS A 74 -11.30 4.91 5.12
N PHE A 75 -12.34 4.95 4.29
CA PHE A 75 -12.56 6.02 3.32
C PHE A 75 -13.07 7.31 3.98
N GLU A 76 -13.84 7.18 5.07
CA GLU A 76 -14.24 8.31 5.91
C GLU A 76 -13.01 8.94 6.58
N LEU A 77 -12.14 8.14 7.20
CA LEU A 77 -10.88 8.63 7.78
C LEU A 77 -10.01 9.34 6.74
N CYS A 78 -9.92 8.81 5.52
CA CYS A 78 -9.25 9.49 4.42
C CYS A 78 -9.88 10.86 4.13
N SER A 79 -11.21 10.93 4.08
CA SER A 79 -11.95 12.15 3.81
C SER A 79 -11.74 13.19 4.91
N LEU A 80 -11.75 12.78 6.18
CA LEU A 80 -11.45 13.65 7.32
C LEU A 80 -10.02 14.19 7.26
N LEU A 81 -9.04 13.34 6.94
CA LEU A 81 -7.64 13.75 6.81
C LEU A 81 -7.41 14.69 5.61
N ILE A 82 -8.14 14.52 4.51
CA ILE A 82 -8.03 15.38 3.32
C ILE A 82 -8.64 16.77 3.57
N ASN A 83 -9.76 16.83 4.30
CA ASN A 83 -10.53 18.06 4.51
C ASN A 83 -10.17 18.79 5.82
N SER A 84 -9.29 18.22 6.64
CA SER A 84 -8.83 18.83 7.90
C SER A 84 -8.00 20.09 7.65
N THR A 85 -8.30 21.17 8.38
CA THR A 85 -7.53 22.44 8.37
C THR A 85 -6.11 22.28 8.92
N TYR A 86 -5.83 21.21 9.65
CA TYR A 86 -4.52 20.90 10.23
C TYR A 86 -3.64 20.06 9.29
N SER A 87 -4.17 19.60 8.15
CA SER A 87 -3.44 18.76 7.21
C SER A 87 -2.58 19.58 6.26
N SER A 88 -1.28 19.30 6.23
CA SER A 88 -0.38 19.86 5.21
C SER A 88 -0.68 19.27 3.83
N ILE A 89 -0.23 19.94 2.77
CA ILE A 89 -0.37 19.43 1.39
C ILE A 89 0.27 18.04 1.21
N GLN A 90 1.34 17.74 1.94
CA GLN A 90 2.00 16.45 1.93
C GLN A 90 1.10 15.37 2.55
N VAL A 91 0.45 15.66 3.68
CA VAL A 91 -0.54 14.77 4.30
C VAL A 91 -1.71 14.53 3.35
N VAL A 92 -2.27 15.60 2.77
CA VAL A 92 -3.39 15.49 1.82
C VAL A 92 -3.03 14.61 0.62
N ASN A 93 -1.87 14.83 0.00
CA ASN A 93 -1.43 14.03 -1.14
C ASN A 93 -1.16 12.57 -0.77
N CYS A 94 -0.54 12.34 0.39
CA CYS A 94 -0.29 11.00 0.91
C CYS A 94 -1.60 10.25 1.19
N THR A 95 -2.59 10.93 1.77
CA THR A 95 -3.92 10.37 2.04
C THR A 95 -4.70 10.10 0.75
N LYS A 96 -4.74 11.03 -0.21
CA LYS A 96 -5.36 10.80 -1.52
C LYS A 96 -4.77 9.59 -2.25
N HIS A 97 -3.45 9.40 -2.14
CA HIS A 97 -2.80 8.21 -2.67
C HIS A 97 -3.27 6.93 -1.99
N LYS A 98 -3.37 6.92 -0.65
CA LYS A 98 -3.83 5.76 0.14
C LYS A 98 -5.33 5.47 -0.02
N GLN A 99 -6.14 6.48 -0.32
CA GLN A 99 -7.58 6.35 -0.55
C GLN A 99 -7.91 5.60 -1.85
N HIS A 100 -7.00 5.57 -2.83
CA HIS A 100 -7.23 4.85 -4.07
C HIS A 100 -7.49 3.37 -3.79
N GLU A 101 -8.56 2.79 -4.35
CA GLU A 101 -9.06 1.46 -3.97
C GLU A 101 -7.99 0.36 -4.05
N CYS A 102 -7.20 0.31 -5.12
CA CYS A 102 -6.10 -0.65 -5.26
C CYS A 102 -4.97 -0.47 -4.23
N ILE A 103 -4.81 0.73 -3.68
CA ILE A 103 -3.84 1.01 -2.62
C ILE A 103 -4.46 0.66 -1.27
N ALA A 104 -5.69 1.11 -1.00
CA ALA A 104 -6.42 0.78 0.21
C ALA A 104 -6.53 -0.74 0.41
N SER A 105 -6.77 -1.51 -0.66
CA SER A 105 -6.88 -2.97 -0.60
C SER A 105 -5.61 -3.70 -0.17
N GLY A 106 -4.44 -3.13 -0.42
CA GLY A 106 -3.17 -3.67 0.08
C GLY A 106 -2.75 -3.09 1.43
N LEU A 107 -3.42 -2.02 1.87
CA LEU A 107 -3.14 -1.29 3.11
C LEU A 107 -3.95 -1.82 4.29
N ASN A 108 -5.19 -2.24 4.06
CA ASN A 108 -6.13 -2.63 5.10
C ASN A 108 -6.89 -3.91 4.69
N PRO A 109 -6.97 -4.94 5.56
CA PRO A 109 -7.63 -6.20 5.23
C PRO A 109 -9.12 -6.02 4.91
N TYR A 110 -9.80 -5.05 5.53
CA TYR A 110 -11.22 -4.75 5.27
C TYR A 110 -11.47 -4.05 3.93
N CYS A 111 -10.43 -3.47 3.33
CA CYS A 111 -10.47 -2.96 1.96
C CYS A 111 -10.02 -4.02 0.94
N SER A 112 -9.47 -5.13 1.41
CA SER A 112 -8.91 -6.19 0.57
C SER A 112 -9.97 -7.19 0.15
N ARG A 113 -9.70 -7.88 -0.97
CA ARG A 113 -10.43 -9.09 -1.35
C ARG A 113 -9.71 -10.37 -0.93
N ILE A 114 -8.57 -10.25 -0.27
CA ILE A 114 -7.89 -11.35 0.44
C ILE A 114 -8.62 -11.59 1.76
N GLY A 115 -8.82 -12.85 2.16
CA GLY A 115 -9.41 -13.17 3.45
C GLY A 115 -8.60 -12.57 4.61
N ILE A 116 -9.27 -11.98 5.60
CA ILE A 116 -8.65 -11.21 6.70
C ILE A 116 -7.55 -12.02 7.41
N GLU A 117 -7.82 -13.29 7.71
CA GLU A 117 -6.85 -14.17 8.39
C GLU A 117 -5.57 -14.38 7.55
N LEU A 118 -5.75 -14.67 6.25
CA LEU A 118 -4.62 -14.83 5.33
C LEU A 118 -3.85 -13.52 5.17
N PHE A 119 -4.56 -12.41 5.08
CA PHE A 119 -3.97 -11.08 4.99
C PHE A 119 -3.04 -10.82 6.18
N GLU A 120 -3.56 -10.96 7.39
CA GLU A 120 -2.80 -10.69 8.62
C GLU A 120 -1.66 -11.69 8.82
N CYS A 121 -1.85 -12.95 8.42
CA CYS A 121 -0.80 -13.96 8.42
C CYS A 121 0.37 -13.54 7.51
N ILE A 122 0.11 -13.18 6.25
CA ILE A 122 1.15 -12.77 5.31
C ILE A 122 1.81 -11.46 5.76
N ARG A 123 1.00 -10.48 6.20
CA ARG A 123 1.47 -9.14 6.61
C ARG A 123 2.59 -9.22 7.65
N LYS A 124 2.47 -10.11 8.65
CA LYS A 124 3.50 -10.30 9.70
C LYS A 124 4.88 -10.67 9.16
N HIS A 125 4.93 -11.31 8.00
CA HIS A 125 6.17 -11.81 7.40
C HIS A 125 6.76 -10.87 6.35
N THR A 126 6.02 -9.83 5.93
CA THR A 126 6.47 -8.89 4.88
C THR A 126 7.82 -8.24 5.21
N ASN A 127 8.03 -7.81 6.45
CA ASN A 127 9.31 -7.24 6.90
C ASN A 127 10.47 -8.24 6.79
N ALA A 128 10.25 -9.50 7.15
CA ALA A 128 11.29 -10.52 7.12
C ALA A 128 11.68 -10.86 5.67
N VAL A 129 10.70 -10.94 4.78
CA VAL A 129 10.91 -11.13 3.33
C VAL A 129 11.69 -9.94 2.76
N GLU A 130 11.29 -8.71 3.06
CA GLU A 130 12.00 -7.51 2.59
C GLU A 130 13.42 -7.40 3.13
N GLN A 131 13.65 -7.69 4.41
CA GLN A 131 15.00 -7.72 5.00
C GLN A 131 15.87 -8.80 4.37
N ARG A 132 15.30 -9.98 4.07
CA ARG A 132 16.02 -11.06 3.37
C ARG A 132 16.37 -10.66 1.95
N HIS A 133 15.44 -10.03 1.22
CA HIS A 133 15.72 -9.45 -0.10
C HIS A 133 16.78 -8.35 -0.02
N PHE A 134 16.67 -7.42 0.92
CA PHE A 134 17.69 -6.39 1.10
C PHE A 134 19.07 -7.01 1.35
N LYS A 135 19.17 -8.00 2.25
CA LYS A 135 20.43 -8.72 2.52
C LYS A 135 20.95 -9.54 1.33
N SER A 136 20.07 -10.16 0.55
CA SER A 136 20.49 -10.90 -0.65
C SER A 136 20.95 -9.96 -1.78
N THR A 137 20.37 -8.76 -1.86
CA THR A 137 20.67 -7.77 -2.90
C THR A 137 21.78 -6.80 -2.49
N SER A 138 22.03 -6.61 -1.19
CA SER A 138 23.09 -5.75 -0.64
C SER A 138 24.49 -6.30 -0.90
N LEU A 139 24.62 -7.61 -1.15
CA LEU A 139 25.85 -8.27 -1.60
C LEU A 139 26.14 -8.04 -3.11
N GLY A 140 25.42 -7.13 -3.78
CA GLY A 140 25.75 -6.63 -5.12
C GLY A 140 25.38 -7.57 -6.28
N ARG A 141 24.92 -8.79 -6.03
CA ARG A 141 24.42 -9.68 -7.09
C ARG A 141 23.00 -9.28 -7.48
N ARG A 142 22.89 -8.50 -8.55
CA ARG A 142 21.62 -8.15 -9.20
C ARG A 142 21.51 -8.93 -10.50
N LEU A 143 20.44 -9.71 -10.68
CA LEU A 143 20.06 -10.26 -11.97
C LEU A 143 18.94 -9.40 -12.53
N SER A 144 19.08 -8.89 -13.75
CA SER A 144 17.96 -8.25 -14.42
C SER A 144 16.83 -9.25 -14.62
N LEU A 145 15.57 -8.84 -14.44
CA LEU A 145 14.38 -9.67 -14.69
C LEU A 145 14.44 -10.34 -16.08
N LEU A 146 14.90 -9.61 -17.10
CA LEU A 146 15.15 -10.11 -18.45
C LEU A 146 16.19 -11.24 -18.56
N LYS A 147 17.15 -11.32 -17.62
CA LYS A 147 18.13 -12.43 -17.55
C LYS A 147 17.61 -13.62 -16.74
N ALA A 148 16.63 -13.39 -15.88
CA ALA A 148 16.07 -14.41 -14.99
C ALA A 148 14.98 -15.24 -15.67
N VAL A 149 14.33 -14.68 -16.69
CA VAL A 149 13.38 -15.40 -17.54
C VAL A 149 14.18 -16.00 -18.71
N LYS A 150 14.35 -17.31 -18.68
CA LYS A 150 14.78 -18.11 -19.83
C LYS A 150 13.56 -18.81 -20.42
#